data_AF-A0A3B9ERE6-F1
#
_entry.id   AF-A0A3B9ERE6-F1
#
_cell.length_a   1.000
_cell.length_b   1.000
_cell.length_c   1.000
_cell.angle_alpha   90.00
_cell.angle_beta   90.00
_cell.angle_gamma   90.00
#
_symmetry.space_group_name_H-M   'P 1'
#
loop_
_entity.id
_entity.type
_entity.pdbx_description
1 polymer ?
#
loop_
_entity_poly.entity_id
_entity_poly.type
_entity_poly.pdbx_seq_one_letter_code
_entity_poly.pdbx_strand_id
1 'polypeptide(L)'
;GPGVARAAIESAAENFGDGVVAPVFYYVLFGAPGLFIYKAVNTMDSMIGHRTPKYRAFGMTAARLDDVLNLIPARLSGLFICIGAVFAPGGRPWQAVKTMLRDAGKHRSMNAGWPEGAMAGALDLALAGPRRYAHEIARDPWIGDGRAQATAQDIGRALYLYAVACLINAGWVAAVAVVRFAVPAGG
;
A
#
# COMPACT_ATOMS: atom_id res chain seq x y z
N GLY A 1 -22.36 -2.19 -2.42
CA GLY A 1 -22.61 -0.86 -3.04
C GLY A 1 -21.29 -0.13 -3.30
N PRO A 2 -21.29 1.01 -4.00
CA PRO A 2 -20.06 1.64 -4.49
C PRO A 2 -19.04 2.03 -3.42
N GLY A 3 -19.50 2.50 -2.25
CA GLY A 3 -18.61 2.81 -1.12
C GLY A 3 -17.90 1.59 -0.54
N VAL A 4 -18.59 0.43 -0.51
CA VAL A 4 -17.99 -0.84 -0.06
C VAL A 4 -16.94 -1.33 -1.04
N ALA A 5 -17.20 -1.21 -2.35
CA ALA A 5 -16.23 -1.58 -3.38
C ALA A 5 -14.98 -0.70 -3.32
N ARG A 6 -15.14 0.61 -3.15
CA ARG A 6 -14.00 1.52 -2.91
C ARG A 6 -13.21 1.14 -1.68
N ALA A 7 -13.87 0.98 -0.54
CA ALA A 7 -13.20 0.61 0.71
C ALA A 7 -12.43 -0.70 0.58
N ALA A 8 -12.98 -1.71 -0.13
CA ALA A 8 -12.28 -2.95 -0.39
C ALA A 8 -11.01 -2.76 -1.24
N ILE A 9 -11.06 -1.87 -2.25
CA ILE A 9 -9.91 -1.54 -3.11
C ILE A 9 -8.85 -0.73 -2.34
N GLU A 10 -9.29 0.25 -1.54
CA GLU A 10 -8.45 1.04 -0.62
C GLU A 10 -7.70 0.08 0.33
N SER A 11 -8.44 -0.79 1.04
CA SER A 11 -7.84 -1.78 1.94
C SER A 11 -6.91 -2.77 1.22
N ALA A 12 -7.20 -3.17 -0.01
CA ALA A 12 -6.31 -4.05 -0.76
C ALA A 12 -4.99 -3.35 -1.14
N ALA A 13 -5.04 -2.06 -1.49
CA ALA A 13 -3.86 -1.27 -1.80
C ALA A 13 -3.01 -0.99 -0.55
N GLU A 14 -3.63 -0.60 0.56
CA GLU A 14 -2.96 -0.43 1.86
C GLU A 14 -2.30 -1.74 2.31
N ASN A 15 -3.05 -2.86 2.27
CA ASN A 15 -2.56 -4.17 2.68
C ASN A 15 -1.42 -4.70 1.80
N PHE A 16 -1.39 -4.33 0.52
CA PHE A 16 -0.23 -4.64 -0.33
C PHE A 16 1.04 -3.96 0.20
N GLY A 17 0.92 -2.74 0.73
CA GLY A 17 1.98 -1.99 1.38
C GLY A 17 2.52 -2.66 2.63
N ASP A 18 1.72 -2.64 3.68
CA ASP A 18 2.13 -3.03 5.03
C ASP A 18 2.00 -4.54 5.32
N GLY A 19 1.16 -5.23 4.54
CA GLY A 19 0.90 -6.65 4.64
C GLY A 19 1.88 -7.50 3.84
N VAL A 20 2.39 -7.00 2.72
CA VAL A 20 3.23 -7.77 1.79
C VAL A 20 4.58 -7.12 1.53
N VAL A 21 4.61 -5.92 0.97
CA VAL A 21 5.88 -5.32 0.49
C VAL A 21 6.81 -4.99 1.66
N ALA A 22 6.31 -4.38 2.72
CA ALA A 22 7.15 -4.02 3.87
C ALA A 22 7.73 -5.24 4.62
N PRO A 23 6.97 -6.30 4.95
CA PRO A 23 7.54 -7.52 5.52
C PRO A 23 8.63 -8.15 4.64
N VAL A 24 8.38 -8.24 3.32
CA VAL A 24 9.36 -8.78 2.38
C VAL A 24 10.59 -7.88 2.29
N PHE A 25 10.41 -6.55 2.29
CA PHE A 25 11.49 -5.58 2.28
C PHE A 25 12.45 -5.77 3.46
N TYR A 26 11.91 -5.82 4.67
CA TYR A 26 12.73 -6.02 5.87
C TYR A 26 13.32 -7.43 5.96
N TYR A 27 12.65 -8.44 5.40
CA TYR A 27 13.22 -9.78 5.26
C TYR A 27 14.44 -9.79 4.32
N VAL A 28 14.37 -9.13 3.17
CA VAL A 28 15.49 -9.06 2.23
C VAL A 28 16.71 -8.36 2.84
N LEU A 29 16.47 -7.31 3.63
CA LEU A 29 17.55 -6.55 4.28
C LEU A 29 18.18 -7.30 5.46
N PHE A 30 17.35 -7.84 6.37
CA PHE A 30 17.80 -8.32 7.68
C PHE A 30 17.39 -9.77 8.01
N GLY A 31 16.84 -10.50 7.04
CA GLY A 31 16.33 -11.86 7.24
C GLY A 31 15.10 -11.93 8.15
N ALA A 32 14.87 -13.10 8.75
CA ALA A 32 13.74 -13.33 9.64
C ALA A 32 13.62 -12.30 10.80
N PRO A 33 14.72 -11.88 11.47
CA PRO A 33 14.65 -10.85 12.50
C PRO A 33 14.03 -9.53 12.02
N GLY A 34 14.39 -9.05 10.83
CA GLY A 34 13.83 -7.82 10.26
C GLY A 34 12.33 -7.92 10.02
N LEU A 35 11.87 -9.04 9.45
CA LEU A 35 10.44 -9.30 9.24
C LEU A 35 9.67 -9.28 10.56
N PHE A 36 10.17 -9.97 11.59
CA PHE A 36 9.51 -10.03 12.88
C PHE A 36 9.47 -8.67 13.59
N ILE A 37 10.55 -7.90 13.54
CA ILE A 37 10.60 -6.55 14.12
C ILE A 37 9.58 -5.66 13.41
N TYR A 38 9.57 -5.65 12.07
CA TYR A 38 8.59 -4.86 11.32
C TYR A 38 7.16 -5.25 11.69
N LYS A 39 6.83 -6.55 11.68
CA LYS A 39 5.48 -7.00 12.00
C LYS A 39 5.07 -6.73 13.43
N ALA A 40 6.00 -6.79 14.39
CA ALA A 40 5.73 -6.37 15.75
C ALA A 40 5.36 -4.88 15.82
N VAL A 41 6.12 -3.99 15.14
CA VAL A 41 5.82 -2.55 15.09
C VAL A 41 4.47 -2.27 14.44
N ASN A 42 4.22 -2.85 13.27
CA ASN A 42 2.98 -2.67 12.52
C ASN A 42 1.75 -3.18 13.29
N THR A 43 1.92 -4.27 14.04
CA THR A 43 0.86 -4.81 14.92
C THR A 43 0.63 -3.90 16.13
N MET A 44 1.69 -3.36 16.74
CA MET A 44 1.58 -2.42 17.85
C MET A 44 0.83 -1.15 17.44
N ASP A 45 1.11 -0.58 16.28
CA ASP A 45 0.38 0.60 15.79
C ASP A 45 -1.11 0.29 15.60
N SER A 46 -1.44 -0.80 14.90
CA SER A 46 -2.82 -1.22 14.64
C SER A 46 -3.61 -1.56 15.92
N MET A 47 -2.96 -2.09 16.96
CA MET A 47 -3.61 -2.47 18.22
C MET A 47 -3.70 -1.33 19.24
N ILE A 48 -2.68 -0.47 19.33
CA ILE A 48 -2.52 0.52 20.41
C ILE A 48 -2.91 1.93 19.95
N GLY A 49 -2.83 2.21 18.64
CA GLY A 49 -2.93 3.55 18.06
C GLY A 49 -4.25 4.29 18.29
N HIS A 50 -5.32 3.64 18.78
CA HIS A 50 -6.65 4.26 18.71
C HIS A 50 -7.49 4.38 19.98
N ARG A 51 -7.16 3.81 21.16
CA ARG A 51 -8.26 3.61 22.14
C ARG A 51 -8.04 3.87 23.62
N THR A 52 -6.96 4.50 24.10
CA THR A 52 -6.96 4.87 25.54
C THR A 52 -6.10 6.10 25.86
N PRO A 53 -6.64 7.09 26.62
CA PRO A 53 -5.85 8.21 27.15
C PRO A 53 -4.57 7.77 27.90
N LYS A 54 -4.61 6.58 28.50
CA LYS A 54 -3.52 5.94 29.25
C LYS A 54 -2.28 5.59 28.40
N TYR A 55 -2.42 5.32 27.10
CA TYR A 55 -1.33 4.86 26.23
C TYR A 55 -1.00 5.84 25.10
N ARG A 56 -1.48 7.07 25.17
CA ARG A 56 -1.36 8.06 24.09
C ARG A 56 0.09 8.32 23.65
N ALA A 57 1.03 8.41 24.61
CA ALA A 57 2.45 8.61 24.30
C ALA A 57 3.08 7.38 23.63
N PHE A 58 2.79 6.18 24.12
CA PHE A 58 3.27 4.93 23.52
C PHE A 58 2.68 4.69 22.13
N GLY A 59 1.38 4.90 21.96
CA GLY A 59 0.71 4.80 20.66
C GLY A 59 1.29 5.79 19.64
N MET A 60 1.61 7.02 20.06
CA MET A 60 2.22 8.01 19.17
C MET A 60 3.64 7.66 18.74
N THR A 61 4.43 7.07 19.63
CA THR A 61 5.77 6.59 19.29
C THR A 61 5.71 5.37 18.38
N ALA A 62 4.78 4.43 18.63
CA ALA A 62 4.56 3.27 17.77
C ALA A 62 4.11 3.70 16.35
N ALA A 63 3.14 4.62 16.26
CA ALA A 63 2.67 5.17 14.99
C ALA A 63 3.78 5.86 14.19
N ARG A 64 4.60 6.68 14.85
CA ARG A 64 5.75 7.34 14.20
C ARG A 64 6.78 6.35 13.71
N LEU A 65 7.06 5.30 14.49
CA LEU A 65 8.01 4.28 14.08
C LEU A 65 7.46 3.47 12.90
N ASP A 66 6.18 3.08 12.92
CA ASP A 66 5.53 2.42 11.79
C ASP A 66 5.58 3.32 10.53
N ASP A 67 5.24 4.59 10.68
CA ASP A 67 5.28 5.55 9.57
C ASP A 67 6.69 5.63 8.96
N VAL A 68 7.73 5.70 9.78
CA VAL A 68 9.13 5.72 9.31
C VAL A 68 9.50 4.40 8.62
N LEU A 69 9.14 3.26 9.22
CA LEU A 69 9.45 1.95 8.66
C LEU A 69 8.74 1.71 7.31
N ASN A 70 7.58 2.33 7.09
CA ASN A 70 6.81 2.21 5.85
C ASN A 70 7.17 3.26 4.78
N LEU A 71 8.07 4.22 5.05
CA LEU A 71 8.45 5.25 4.06
C LEU A 71 8.91 4.64 2.73
N ILE A 72 9.93 3.78 2.76
CA ILE A 72 10.47 3.15 1.55
C ILE A 72 9.51 2.07 1.02
N PRO A 73 9.01 1.13 1.85
CA PRO A 73 8.10 0.10 1.36
C PRO A 73 6.85 0.64 0.65
N ALA A 74 6.20 1.67 1.19
CA ALA A 74 4.99 2.21 0.57
C ALA A 74 5.22 2.75 -0.85
N ARG A 75 6.38 3.36 -1.08
CA ARG A 75 6.77 3.86 -2.41
C ARG A 75 7.09 2.71 -3.37
N LEU A 76 7.74 1.65 -2.88
CA LEU A 76 7.95 0.42 -3.64
C LEU A 76 6.62 -0.26 -4.00
N SER A 77 5.66 -0.29 -3.07
CA SER A 77 4.32 -0.84 -3.33
C SER A 77 3.59 -0.09 -4.44
N GLY A 78 3.59 1.24 -4.37
CA GLY A 78 3.04 2.08 -5.43
C GLY A 78 3.74 1.84 -6.78
N LEU A 79 5.07 1.71 -6.78
CA LEU A 79 5.84 1.39 -7.98
C LEU A 79 5.47 0.01 -8.56
N PHE A 80 5.36 -1.04 -7.74
CA PHE A 80 4.96 -2.37 -8.21
C PHE A 80 3.54 -2.40 -8.77
N ILE A 81 2.61 -1.64 -8.19
CA ILE A 81 1.27 -1.46 -8.75
C ILE A 81 1.34 -0.74 -10.10
N CYS A 82 2.15 0.32 -10.23
CA CYS A 82 2.34 1.03 -11.50
C CYS A 82 2.91 0.12 -12.60
N ILE A 83 3.90 -0.72 -12.28
CA ILE A 83 4.46 -1.70 -13.20
C ILE A 83 3.42 -2.78 -13.52
N GLY A 84 2.71 -3.28 -12.50
CA GLY A 84 1.67 -4.30 -12.65
C GLY A 84 0.52 -3.85 -13.56
N ALA A 85 0.24 -2.54 -13.59
CA ALA A 85 -0.80 -1.97 -14.44
C ALA A 85 -0.50 -2.14 -15.94
N VAL A 86 0.75 -2.40 -16.34
CA VAL A 86 1.13 -2.74 -17.73
C VAL A 86 0.53 -4.10 -18.13
N PHE A 87 0.43 -5.04 -17.19
CA PHE A 87 -0.05 -6.41 -17.43
C PHE A 87 -1.53 -6.60 -17.07
N ALA A 88 -2.14 -5.62 -16.41
CA ALA A 88 -3.54 -5.68 -16.01
C ALA A 88 -4.49 -5.39 -17.18
N PRO A 89 -5.54 -6.21 -17.41
CA PRO A 89 -6.56 -5.92 -18.41
C PRO A 89 -7.22 -4.55 -18.18
N GLY A 90 -7.09 -3.66 -19.16
CA GLY A 90 -7.57 -2.28 -19.07
C GLY A 90 -6.84 -1.43 -18.02
N GLY A 91 -5.64 -1.84 -17.60
CA GLY A 91 -4.77 -1.08 -16.72
C GLY A 91 -4.21 0.16 -17.42
N ARG A 92 -4.02 1.24 -16.64
CA ARG A 92 -3.50 2.52 -17.13
C ARG A 92 -2.18 2.86 -16.43
N PRO A 93 -1.03 2.32 -16.86
CA PRO A 93 0.24 2.46 -16.13
C PRO A 93 0.71 3.92 -15.99
N TRP A 94 0.58 4.72 -17.05
CA TRP A 94 0.94 6.14 -16.97
C TRP A 94 0.06 6.94 -16.00
N GLN A 95 -1.23 6.59 -15.94
CA GLN A 95 -2.18 7.24 -15.04
C GLN A 95 -1.95 6.76 -13.60
N ALA A 96 -1.55 5.50 -13.40
CA ALA A 96 -1.11 4.99 -12.10
C ALA A 96 0.05 5.83 -11.56
N VAL A 97 1.10 6.03 -12.35
CA VAL A 97 2.26 6.84 -11.96
C VAL A 97 1.86 8.29 -11.71
N LYS A 98 1.13 8.91 -12.64
CA LYS A 98 0.71 10.31 -12.54
C LYS A 98 -0.15 10.56 -11.29
N THR A 99 -1.14 9.70 -11.05
CA THR A 99 -2.02 9.81 -9.89
C THR A 99 -1.26 9.55 -8.60
N MET A 100 -0.43 8.52 -8.53
CA MET A 100 0.41 8.23 -7.37
C MET A 100 1.25 9.45 -6.97
N LEU A 101 2.02 10.00 -7.91
CA LEU A 101 2.92 11.12 -7.61
C LEU A 101 2.18 12.40 -7.24
N ARG A 102 1.02 12.66 -7.87
CA ARG A 102 0.22 13.86 -7.63
C ARG A 102 -0.58 13.79 -6.33
N ASP A 103 -1.12 12.61 -6.01
CA ASP A 103 -2.19 12.47 -5.02
C ASP A 103 -1.80 11.69 -3.76
N ALA A 104 -0.64 11.04 -3.71
CA ALA A 104 -0.23 10.29 -2.51
C ALA A 104 -0.24 11.14 -1.23
N GLY A 105 0.10 12.42 -1.33
CA GLY A 105 0.07 13.36 -0.19
C GLY A 105 -1.32 13.79 0.26
N LYS A 106 -2.38 13.42 -0.47
CA LYS A 106 -3.78 13.72 -0.07
C LYS A 106 -4.29 12.75 1.01
N HIS A 107 -3.67 11.59 1.14
CA HIS A 107 -4.05 10.63 2.17
C HIS A 107 -3.60 11.10 3.56
N ARG A 108 -4.37 10.77 4.60
CA ARG A 108 -4.04 11.13 6.00
C ARG A 108 -2.75 10.48 6.50
N SER A 109 -2.46 9.28 6.02
CA SER A 109 -1.18 8.59 6.26
C SER A 109 -0.19 8.97 5.18
N MET A 110 1.05 9.25 5.60
CA MET A 110 2.18 9.58 4.71
C MET A 110 2.57 8.43 3.76
N ASN A 111 2.08 7.22 4.05
CA ASN A 111 2.47 5.98 3.37
C ASN A 111 1.34 5.39 2.54
N ALA A 112 0.14 5.25 3.09
CA ALA A 112 -0.98 4.59 2.40
C ALA A 112 -1.38 5.25 1.07
N GLY A 113 -1.19 6.58 0.93
CA GLY A 113 -1.51 7.28 -0.30
C GLY A 113 -0.69 6.85 -1.53
N TRP A 114 0.49 6.27 -1.35
CA TRP A 114 1.35 5.80 -2.46
C TRP A 114 0.73 4.61 -3.21
N PRO A 115 0.46 3.46 -2.57
CA PRO A 115 -0.21 2.35 -3.23
C PRO A 115 -1.66 2.67 -3.62
N GLU A 116 -2.40 3.44 -2.82
CA GLU A 116 -3.77 3.84 -3.17
C GLU A 116 -3.81 4.73 -4.42
N GLY A 117 -2.92 5.72 -4.52
CA GLY A 117 -2.82 6.59 -5.69
C GLY A 117 -2.45 5.82 -6.96
N ALA A 118 -1.55 4.85 -6.85
CA ALA A 118 -1.22 3.96 -7.95
C ALA A 118 -2.43 3.11 -8.38
N MET A 119 -3.14 2.52 -7.41
CA MET A 119 -4.33 1.70 -7.66
C MET A 119 -5.46 2.51 -8.30
N ALA A 120 -5.73 3.72 -7.79
CA ALA A 120 -6.74 4.63 -8.32
C ALA A 120 -6.46 5.00 -9.78
N GLY A 121 -5.21 5.40 -10.09
CA GLY A 121 -4.81 5.73 -11.45
C GLY A 121 -4.82 4.52 -12.40
N ALA A 122 -4.38 3.36 -11.94
CA ALA A 122 -4.34 2.14 -12.73
C ALA A 122 -5.75 1.66 -13.15
N LEU A 123 -6.73 1.81 -12.27
CA LEU A 123 -8.10 1.31 -12.46
C LEU A 123 -9.07 2.35 -13.04
N ASP A 124 -8.63 3.60 -13.21
CA ASP A 124 -9.46 4.75 -13.58
C ASP A 124 -10.57 5.04 -12.55
N LEU A 125 -10.19 5.08 -11.28
CA LEU A 125 -11.08 5.31 -10.14
C LEU A 125 -10.70 6.57 -9.36
N ALA A 126 -11.67 7.09 -8.61
CA ALA A 126 -11.45 8.04 -7.53
C ALA A 126 -11.67 7.34 -6.18
N LEU A 127 -10.62 7.24 -5.37
CA LEU A 127 -10.59 6.58 -4.06
C LEU A 127 -10.53 7.62 -2.91
N ALA A 128 -10.53 7.14 -1.67
CA ALA A 128 -10.62 7.91 -0.44
C ALA A 128 -11.93 8.69 -0.35
N GLY A 129 -11.97 9.95 -0.79
CA GLY A 129 -13.17 10.76 -1.00
C GLY A 129 -14.11 10.92 0.20
N PRO A 130 -15.20 11.71 0.08
CA PRO A 130 -16.16 11.85 1.15
C PRO A 130 -16.83 10.51 1.50
N ARG A 131 -16.84 10.18 2.79
CA ARG A 131 -17.52 8.99 3.34
C ARG A 131 -18.67 9.43 4.24
N ARG A 132 -19.86 8.90 3.99
CA ARG A 132 -21.02 9.05 4.88
C ARG A 132 -20.99 7.93 5.92
N TYR A 133 -20.63 8.27 7.15
CA TYR A 133 -20.87 7.43 8.32
C TYR A 133 -22.26 7.75 8.88
N ALA A 134 -22.79 6.88 9.75
CA ALA A 134 -24.15 7.00 10.30
C ALA A 134 -24.45 8.37 10.95
N HIS A 135 -23.42 9.08 11.45
CA HIS A 135 -23.57 10.35 12.14
C HIS A 135 -22.69 11.48 11.60
N GLU A 136 -21.79 11.22 10.65
CA GLU A 136 -20.83 12.23 10.15
C GLU A 136 -20.45 12.00 8.68
N ILE A 137 -20.14 13.11 7.97
CA ILE A 137 -19.52 13.06 6.64
C ILE A 137 -18.03 13.36 6.82
N ALA A 138 -17.19 12.33 6.73
CA ALA A 138 -15.75 12.52 6.63
C ALA A 138 -15.44 13.12 5.25
N ARG A 139 -14.84 14.31 5.21
CA ARG A 139 -14.53 15.06 3.98
C ARG A 139 -13.10 14.80 3.51
N ASP A 140 -12.75 13.52 3.37
CA ASP A 140 -11.44 13.16 2.83
C ASP A 140 -11.33 13.60 1.35
N PRO A 141 -10.18 14.13 0.92
CA PRO A 141 -9.96 14.49 -0.49
C PRO A 141 -9.98 13.24 -1.38
N TRP A 142 -10.37 13.41 -2.63
CA TRP A 142 -10.30 12.34 -3.62
C TRP A 142 -8.85 12.09 -4.08
N ILE A 143 -8.51 10.81 -4.19
CA ILE A 143 -7.28 10.31 -4.80
C ILE A 143 -7.64 9.75 -6.18
N GLY A 144 -7.10 10.35 -7.24
CA GLY A 144 -7.46 10.07 -8.63
C GLY A 144 -8.62 10.90 -9.16
N ASP A 145 -8.70 10.99 -10.49
CA ASP A 145 -9.74 11.74 -11.22
C ASP A 145 -10.75 10.82 -11.93
N GLY A 146 -10.66 9.51 -11.65
CA GLY A 146 -11.48 8.51 -12.31
C GLY A 146 -12.91 8.45 -11.78
N ARG A 147 -13.59 7.35 -12.05
CA ARG A 147 -14.97 7.15 -11.58
C ARG A 147 -15.00 6.95 -10.05
N ALA A 148 -15.85 7.72 -9.37
CA ALA A 148 -16.11 7.54 -7.94
C ALA A 148 -17.02 6.34 -7.62
N GLN A 149 -17.82 5.89 -8.60
CA GLN A 149 -18.73 4.75 -8.44
C GLN A 149 -18.02 3.44 -8.75
N ALA A 150 -17.25 2.93 -7.80
CA ALA A 150 -16.61 1.61 -7.94
C ALA A 150 -17.66 0.49 -7.92
N THR A 151 -17.37 -0.58 -8.65
CA THR A 151 -18.24 -1.74 -8.81
C THR A 151 -17.58 -3.01 -8.27
N ALA A 152 -18.33 -4.11 -8.14
CA ALA A 152 -17.75 -5.40 -7.77
C ALA A 152 -16.70 -5.89 -8.80
N GLN A 153 -16.88 -5.56 -10.08
CA GLN A 153 -15.90 -5.86 -11.12
C GLN A 153 -14.58 -5.11 -10.89
N ASP A 154 -14.64 -3.87 -10.39
CA ASP A 154 -13.44 -3.10 -10.06
C ASP A 154 -12.65 -3.74 -8.90
N ILE A 155 -13.32 -4.40 -7.95
CA ILE A 155 -12.63 -5.20 -6.91
C ILE A 155 -11.86 -6.34 -7.56
N GLY A 156 -12.47 -7.07 -8.50
CA GLY A 156 -11.80 -8.14 -9.24
C GLY A 156 -10.57 -7.65 -10.01
N ARG A 157 -10.68 -6.48 -10.65
CA ARG A 157 -9.54 -5.82 -11.33
C ARG A 157 -8.44 -5.40 -10.36
N ALA A 158 -8.80 -4.87 -9.19
CA ALA A 158 -7.85 -4.51 -8.14
C ALA A 158 -7.11 -5.74 -7.60
N LEU A 159 -7.82 -6.86 -7.37
CA LEU A 159 -7.21 -8.12 -6.93
C LEU A 159 -6.29 -8.74 -7.99
N TYR A 160 -6.66 -8.64 -9.28
CA TYR A 160 -5.78 -9.05 -10.36
C TYR A 160 -4.49 -8.23 -10.34
N LEU A 161 -4.61 -6.91 -10.26
CA LEU A 161 -3.47 -6.02 -10.21
C LEU A 161 -2.60 -6.25 -8.97
N TYR A 162 -3.22 -6.49 -7.81
CA TYR A 162 -2.56 -6.90 -6.58
C TYR A 162 -1.74 -8.18 -6.79
N ALA A 163 -2.33 -9.21 -7.41
CA ALA A 163 -1.65 -10.47 -7.66
C ALA A 163 -0.44 -10.29 -8.60
N VAL A 164 -0.58 -9.50 -9.67
CA VAL A 164 0.55 -9.15 -10.55
C VAL A 164 1.64 -8.39 -9.78
N ALA A 165 1.26 -7.43 -8.93
CA ALA A 165 2.21 -6.68 -8.12
C ALA A 165 2.95 -7.59 -7.11
N CYS A 166 2.28 -8.60 -6.54
CA CYS A 166 2.93 -9.65 -5.74
C CYS A 166 3.96 -10.45 -6.55
N LEU A 167 3.66 -10.82 -7.80
CA LEU A 167 4.60 -11.51 -8.67
C LEU A 167 5.83 -10.65 -9.00
N ILE A 168 5.62 -9.35 -9.23
CA ILE A 168 6.71 -8.38 -9.44
C ILE A 168 7.59 -8.29 -8.19
N ASN A 169 6.98 -8.18 -7.01
CA ASN A 169 7.70 -8.17 -5.73
C ASN A 169 8.51 -9.47 -5.55
N ALA A 170 7.93 -10.64 -5.84
CA ALA A 170 8.64 -11.92 -5.79
C ALA A 170 9.81 -11.98 -6.79
N GLY A 171 9.65 -11.44 -8.00
CA GLY A 171 10.72 -11.33 -8.99
C GLY A 171 11.87 -10.45 -8.51
N TRP A 172 11.56 -9.32 -7.84
CA TRP A 172 12.58 -8.47 -7.20
C TRP A 172 13.35 -9.23 -6.11
N VAL A 173 12.67 -9.99 -5.25
CA VAL A 173 13.34 -10.84 -4.23
C VAL A 173 14.25 -11.87 -4.89
N ALA A 174 13.76 -12.57 -5.92
CA ALA A 174 14.53 -13.57 -6.64
C ALA A 174 15.79 -12.97 -7.28
N ALA A 175 15.69 -11.77 -7.87
CA ALA A 175 16.84 -11.07 -8.42
C ALA A 175 17.90 -10.75 -7.35
N VAL A 176 17.48 -10.26 -6.17
CA VAL A 176 18.40 -10.01 -5.04
C VAL A 176 19.05 -11.30 -4.55
N ALA A 177 18.28 -12.39 -4.45
CA ALA A 177 18.80 -13.69 -4.05
C ALA A 177 19.86 -14.20 -5.06
N VAL A 178 19.56 -14.16 -6.35
CA VAL A 178 20.51 -14.54 -7.41
C VAL A 178 21.80 -13.73 -7.28
N VAL A 179 21.73 -12.41 -7.11
CA VAL A 179 22.94 -11.59 -6.93
C VAL A 179 23.73 -12.00 -5.68
N ARG A 180 23.05 -12.27 -4.56
CA ARG A 180 23.72 -12.70 -3.32
C ARG A 180 24.39 -14.07 -3.40
N PHE A 181 23.85 -14.99 -4.19
CA PHE A 181 24.38 -16.35 -4.33
C PHE A 181 25.28 -16.55 -5.56
N ALA A 182 25.16 -15.68 -6.58
CA ALA A 182 25.97 -15.73 -7.80
C ALA A 182 27.29 -14.96 -7.68
N VAL A 183 27.44 -14.06 -6.70
CA VAL A 183 28.74 -13.49 -6.33
C VAL A 183 29.41 -14.48 -5.38
N PRO A 184 30.43 -15.25 -5.80
CA PRO A 184 31.20 -16.07 -4.88
C PRO A 184 31.79 -15.11 -3.84
N ALA A 185 31.74 -15.49 -2.56
CA ALA A 185 32.55 -14.82 -1.55
C ALA A 185 34.00 -14.87 -2.06
N GLY A 186 34.49 -13.74 -2.57
CA GLY A 186 35.82 -13.67 -3.14
C GLY A 186 36.84 -13.87 -2.03
N GLY A 187 37.64 -14.94 -2.16
CA GLY A 187 39.04 -15.09 -1.75
C GLY A 187 39.36 -14.91 -0.27
#